data_AF-A0A3M3FV86-F1
#
_entry.id   AF-A0A3M3FV86-F1
#
_cell.length_a   1.000
_cell.length_b   1.000
_cell.length_c   1.000
_cell.angle_alpha   90.00
_cell.angle_beta   90.00
_cell.angle_gamma   90.00
#
_symmetry.space_group_name_H-M   'P 1'
#
loop_
_entity.id
_entity.type
_entity.pdbx_description
1 polymer ?
#
loop_
_entity_poly.entity_id
_entity_poly.type
_entity_poly.pdbx_seq_one_letter_code
_entity_poly.pdbx_strand_id
1 'polypeptide(L)'
;MMDSMLPPAGNDAGWQEKARAMIQALVFSLVYKCRREGTVMSQRTIQAHLPLRAIAKLYIQSVEQQWHEDAQLPLKNYLGTLSGFDLAKVDSPEEWATTALDQHGFLIQQFTRMLALFNDT
;
A
#
# COMPACT_ATOMS: atom_id res chain seq x y z
N MET A 1 7.32 -15.88 -17.66
CA MET A 1 8.78 -15.63 -17.56
C MET A 1 9.19 -14.77 -16.35
N MET A 2 8.26 -14.15 -15.62
CA MET A 2 8.56 -13.48 -14.33
C MET A 2 8.55 -14.44 -13.11
N ASP A 3 8.04 -15.66 -13.27
CA ASP A 3 8.00 -16.70 -12.22
C ASP A 3 9.38 -17.23 -11.78
N SER A 4 10.40 -17.11 -12.64
CA SER A 4 11.67 -17.84 -12.46
C SER A 4 12.78 -17.04 -11.76
N MET A 5 12.50 -15.81 -11.30
CA MET A 5 13.50 -14.92 -10.70
C MET A 5 13.22 -14.57 -9.24
N LEU A 6 12.16 -15.14 -8.66
CA LEU A 6 11.92 -15.02 -7.22
C LEU A 6 12.69 -16.15 -6.51
N PRO A 7 13.41 -15.88 -5.41
CA PRO A 7 13.99 -16.93 -4.60
C PRO A 7 12.87 -17.91 -4.19
N PRO A 8 13.14 -19.23 -4.12
CA PRO A 8 12.10 -20.22 -3.83
C PRO A 8 11.42 -19.84 -2.52
N ALA A 9 10.14 -19.51 -2.61
CA ALA A 9 9.34 -19.06 -1.49
C ALA A 9 9.15 -20.25 -0.52
N GLY A 10 10.11 -20.45 0.38
CA GLY A 10 9.91 -21.32 1.53
C GLY A 10 8.87 -20.66 2.43
N ASN A 11 7.62 -21.14 2.40
CA ASN A 11 6.52 -20.72 3.29
C ASN A 11 6.17 -19.20 3.33
N ASP A 12 6.88 -18.37 2.54
CA ASP A 12 6.90 -16.89 2.57
C ASP A 12 6.12 -16.23 1.42
N ALA A 13 5.33 -16.97 0.64
CA ALA A 13 4.62 -16.44 -0.53
C ALA A 13 3.54 -15.38 -0.19
N GLY A 14 3.00 -15.39 1.04
CA GLY A 14 1.88 -14.53 1.42
C GLY A 14 2.21 -13.03 1.56
N TRP A 15 3.46 -12.67 1.87
CA TRP A 15 3.82 -11.25 2.01
C TRP A 15 3.95 -10.57 0.63
N GLN A 16 4.37 -11.31 -0.40
CA GLN A 16 4.54 -10.77 -1.74
C GLN A 16 3.20 -10.37 -2.35
N GLU A 17 2.18 -11.20 -2.16
CA GLU A 17 0.81 -10.90 -2.60
C GLU A 17 0.25 -9.66 -1.87
N LYS A 18 0.43 -9.59 -0.55
CA LYS A 18 0.03 -8.41 0.25
C LYS A 18 0.77 -7.13 -0.17
N ALA A 19 2.08 -7.22 -0.42
CA ALA A 19 2.88 -6.10 -0.90
C ALA A 19 2.44 -5.65 -2.31
N ARG A 20 2.12 -6.61 -3.20
CA ARG A 20 1.56 -6.31 -4.51
C ARG A 20 0.21 -5.59 -4.40
N ALA A 21 -0.69 -6.09 -3.57
CA ALA A 21 -1.98 -5.47 -3.32
C ALA A 21 -1.84 -4.04 -2.77
N MET A 22 -0.91 -3.82 -1.83
CA MET A 22 -0.58 -2.48 -1.30
C MET A 22 -0.13 -1.52 -2.41
N ILE A 23 0.84 -1.93 -3.23
CA ILE A 23 1.39 -1.07 -4.28
C ILE A 23 0.36 -0.81 -5.38
N GLN A 24 -0.41 -1.82 -5.78
CA GLN A 24 -1.50 -1.63 -6.74
C GLN A 24 -2.53 -0.63 -6.21
N ALA A 25 -2.97 -0.79 -4.96
CA ALA A 25 -3.91 0.12 -4.34
C ALA A 25 -3.39 1.56 -4.31
N LEU A 26 -2.12 1.75 -3.96
CA LEU A 26 -1.47 3.06 -3.99
C LEU A 26 -1.41 3.65 -5.40
N VAL A 27 -0.92 2.89 -6.39
CA VAL A 27 -0.77 3.41 -7.76
C VAL A 27 -2.11 3.80 -8.36
N PHE A 28 -3.15 2.97 -8.24
CA PHE A 28 -4.48 3.30 -8.78
C PHE A 28 -5.04 4.59 -8.15
N SER A 29 -4.96 4.69 -6.83
CA SER A 29 -5.46 5.85 -6.08
C SER A 29 -4.68 7.12 -6.38
N LEU A 30 -3.35 7.02 -6.48
CA LEU A 30 -2.49 8.16 -6.79
C LEU A 30 -2.63 8.62 -8.24
N VAL A 31 -2.80 7.71 -9.21
CA VAL A 31 -3.11 8.08 -10.59
C VAL A 31 -4.43 8.84 -10.65
N TYR A 32 -5.45 8.38 -9.93
CA TYR A 32 -6.73 9.08 -9.85
C TYR A 32 -6.56 10.48 -9.24
N LYS A 33 -5.88 10.57 -8.10
CA LYS A 33 -5.57 11.84 -7.42
C LYS A 33 -4.84 12.82 -8.34
N CYS A 34 -3.74 12.38 -8.94
CA CYS A 34 -2.91 13.19 -9.82
C CYS A 34 -3.69 13.70 -11.03
N ARG A 35 -4.52 12.86 -11.66
CA ARG A 35 -5.40 13.30 -12.76
C ARG A 35 -6.41 14.34 -12.32
N ARG A 36 -7.04 14.16 -11.16
CA ARG A 36 -8.02 15.12 -10.61
C ARG A 36 -7.38 16.46 -10.24
N GLU A 37 -6.15 16.44 -9.74
CA GLU A 37 -5.41 17.63 -9.30
C GLU A 37 -4.57 18.27 -10.44
N GLY A 38 -4.53 17.67 -11.63
CA GLY A 38 -3.70 18.16 -12.74
C GLY A 38 -2.19 18.01 -12.51
N THR A 39 -1.78 17.09 -11.63
CA THR A 39 -0.38 16.84 -11.28
C THR A 39 0.15 15.56 -11.93
N VAL A 40 1.48 15.44 -12.00
CA VAL A 40 2.15 14.24 -12.53
C VAL A 40 2.54 13.32 -11.38
N MET A 41 2.21 12.04 -11.49
CA MET A 41 2.68 11.03 -10.53
C MET A 41 4.18 10.77 -10.75
N SER A 42 4.94 10.79 -9.66
CA SER A 42 6.36 10.46 -9.66
C SER A 42 6.67 9.33 -8.67
N GLN A 43 7.86 8.75 -8.76
CA GLN A 43 8.33 7.80 -7.75
C GLN A 43 8.32 8.40 -6.34
N ARG A 44 8.66 9.70 -6.20
CA ARG A 44 8.58 10.43 -4.93
C ARG A 44 7.15 10.49 -4.40
N THR A 45 6.16 10.65 -5.28
CA THR A 45 4.74 10.63 -4.93
C THR A 45 4.36 9.28 -4.30
N ILE A 46 4.81 8.17 -4.88
CA ILE A 46 4.55 6.82 -4.35
C ILE A 46 5.26 6.64 -2.99
N GLN A 47 6.54 6.99 -2.90
CA GLN A 47 7.32 6.86 -1.66
C GLN A 47 6.71 7.66 -0.49
N ALA A 48 6.22 8.87 -0.75
CA ALA A 48 5.56 9.69 0.26
C ALA A 48 4.24 9.08 0.79
N HIS A 49 3.62 8.19 0.01
CA HIS A 49 2.36 7.52 0.39
C HIS A 49 2.55 6.07 0.85
N LEU A 50 3.78 5.53 0.83
CA LEU A 50 4.05 4.18 1.33
C LEU A 50 3.71 3.98 2.81
N PRO A 51 4.01 4.91 3.75
CA PRO A 51 3.73 4.69 5.16
C PRO A 51 2.23 4.46 5.42
N LEU A 52 1.87 3.56 6.34
CA LEU A 52 0.47 3.22 6.65
C LEU A 52 -0.38 4.45 6.93
N ARG A 53 0.18 5.43 7.66
CA ARG A 53 -0.48 6.71 7.94
C ARG A 53 -0.85 7.49 6.68
N ALA A 54 0.00 7.46 5.66
CA ALA A 54 -0.28 8.13 4.40
C ALA A 54 -1.30 7.35 3.56
N ILE A 55 -1.26 6.01 3.58
CA ILE A 55 -2.29 5.16 2.95
C ILE A 55 -3.67 5.41 3.57
N ALA A 56 -3.76 5.41 4.90
CA ALA A 56 -4.99 5.68 5.63
C ALA A 56 -5.56 7.07 5.30
N LYS A 57 -4.70 8.11 5.29
CA LYS A 57 -5.10 9.46 4.87
C LYS A 57 -5.59 9.52 3.43
N LEU A 58 -4.95 8.78 2.51
CA LEU A 58 -5.39 8.70 1.12
C LEU A 58 -6.77 8.02 1.02
N TYR A 59 -7.01 6.99 1.83
CA TYR A 59 -8.32 6.35 1.91
C TYR A 59 -9.38 7.31 2.44
N ILE A 60 -9.13 8.00 3.55
CA ILE A 60 -10.04 9.01 4.11
C ILE A 60 -10.34 10.08 3.06
N GLN A 61 -9.31 10.64 2.41
CA GLN A 61 -9.47 11.61 1.33
C GLN A 61 -10.36 11.06 0.21
N SER A 62 -10.18 9.81 -0.19
CA SER A 62 -10.97 9.18 -1.25
C SER A 62 -12.45 9.04 -0.89
N VAL A 63 -12.76 8.77 0.40
CA VAL A 63 -14.11 8.72 0.94
C VAL A 63 -14.73 10.12 0.98
N GLU A 64 -14.05 11.08 1.62
CA GLU A 64 -14.54 12.45 1.81
C GLU A 64 -14.82 13.16 0.49
N GLN A 65 -13.94 12.97 -0.49
CA GLN A 65 -14.05 13.60 -1.81
C GLN A 65 -14.85 12.76 -2.82
N GLN A 66 -15.48 11.67 -2.37
CA GLN A 66 -16.31 10.78 -3.18
C GLN A 66 -15.61 10.36 -4.48
N TRP A 67 -14.40 9.82 -4.35
CA TRP A 67 -13.67 9.29 -5.51
C TRP A 67 -14.40 8.09 -6.11
N HIS A 68 -14.10 7.77 -7.37
CA HIS A 68 -14.63 6.57 -8.00
C HIS A 68 -14.24 5.31 -7.20
N GLU A 69 -15.13 4.31 -7.18
CA GLU A 69 -14.95 3.08 -6.41
C GLU A 69 -13.64 2.37 -6.76
N ASP A 70 -13.24 2.36 -8.04
CA ASP A 70 -11.97 1.78 -8.50
C ASP A 70 -10.71 2.39 -7.86
N ALA A 71 -10.80 3.65 -7.39
CA ALA A 71 -9.72 4.31 -6.67
C ALA A 71 -9.83 4.14 -5.14
N GLN A 72 -11.02 3.78 -4.63
CA GLN A 72 -11.27 3.66 -3.19
C GLN A 72 -11.15 2.21 -2.69
N LEU A 73 -11.75 1.27 -3.41
CA LEU A 73 -11.89 -0.12 -3.03
C LEU A 73 -10.53 -0.83 -2.84
N PRO A 74 -9.51 -0.61 -3.69
CA PRO A 74 -8.20 -1.20 -3.46
C PRO A 74 -7.56 -0.77 -2.13
N LEU A 75 -7.69 0.51 -1.73
CA LEU A 75 -7.16 1.00 -0.45
C LEU A 75 -7.90 0.36 0.72
N LYS A 76 -9.23 0.32 0.64
CA LYS A 76 -10.09 -0.31 1.65
C LYS A 76 -9.72 -1.78 1.85
N ASN A 77 -9.60 -2.52 0.74
CA ASN A 77 -9.28 -3.94 0.76
C ASN A 77 -7.90 -4.18 1.38
N TYR A 78 -6.90 -3.39 0.98
CA TYR A 78 -5.56 -3.50 1.55
C TYR A 78 -5.56 -3.27 3.07
N LEU A 79 -6.16 -2.16 3.54
CA LEU A 79 -6.24 -1.85 4.96
C LEU A 79 -7.00 -2.96 5.73
N GLY A 80 -8.07 -3.51 5.15
CA GLY A 80 -8.81 -4.63 5.72
C GLY A 80 -8.03 -5.95 5.79
N THR A 81 -6.92 -6.10 5.06
CA THR A 81 -6.05 -7.29 5.16
C THR A 81 -5.06 -7.25 6.32
N LEU A 82 -4.86 -6.07 6.94
CA LEU A 82 -3.95 -5.89 8.06
C LEU A 82 -4.62 -6.39 9.34
N SER A 83 -4.02 -7.37 10.00
CA SER A 83 -4.63 -7.98 11.19
C SER A 83 -4.69 -6.99 12.35
N GLY A 84 -5.91 -6.77 12.85
CA GLY A 84 -6.17 -5.81 13.93
C GLY A 84 -6.31 -4.35 13.45
N PHE A 85 -6.33 -4.09 12.14
CA PHE A 85 -6.65 -2.77 11.62
C PHE A 85 -8.17 -2.59 11.53
N ASP A 86 -8.72 -1.71 12.36
CA ASP A 86 -10.13 -1.36 12.33
C ASP A 86 -10.36 -0.16 11.39
N LEU A 87 -11.06 -0.39 10.29
CA LEU A 87 -11.40 0.67 9.33
C LEU A 87 -12.28 1.77 9.94
N ALA A 88 -13.04 1.47 11.00
CA ALA A 88 -13.83 2.49 11.69
C ALA A 88 -12.95 3.48 12.48
N LYS A 89 -11.68 3.13 12.72
CA LYS A 89 -10.67 3.93 13.44
C LYS A 89 -9.54 4.40 12.54
N VAL A 90 -9.79 4.46 11.22
CA VAL A 90 -8.79 4.81 10.22
C VAL A 90 -8.24 6.24 10.40
N ASP A 91 -8.98 7.11 11.07
CA ASP A 91 -8.62 8.49 11.42
C ASP A 91 -7.98 8.64 12.81
N SER A 92 -7.88 7.56 13.59
CA SER A 92 -7.29 7.52 14.95
C SER A 92 -6.02 6.64 15.01
N PRO A 93 -4.84 7.11 14.52
CA PRO A 93 -3.61 6.31 14.49
C PRO A 93 -3.11 5.77 15.82
N GLU A 94 -3.47 6.41 16.94
CA GLU A 94 -3.17 6.00 18.30
C GLU A 94 -3.96 4.76 18.75
N GLU A 95 -5.07 4.45 18.08
CA GLU A 95 -5.91 3.28 18.36
C GLU A 95 -5.57 2.08 17.49
N TRP A 96 -4.63 2.21 16.56
CA TRP A 96 -4.25 1.13 15.66
C TRP A 96 -3.49 0.04 16.42
N ALA A 97 -3.86 -1.22 16.16
CA ALA A 97 -3.17 -2.35 16.74
C ALA A 97 -1.69 -2.37 16.30
N THR A 98 -0.79 -2.62 17.26
CA THR A 98 0.65 -2.79 16.99
C THR A 98 0.90 -3.87 15.92
N THR A 99 0.09 -4.93 15.91
CA THR A 99 0.17 -5.99 14.90
C THR A 99 -0.04 -5.49 13.47
N ALA A 100 -0.93 -4.52 13.26
CA ALA A 100 -1.15 -3.92 11.93
C ALA A 100 0.05 -3.07 11.51
N LEU A 101 0.63 -2.31 12.45
CA LEU A 101 1.84 -1.51 12.24
C LEU A 101 3.04 -2.41 11.89
N ASP A 102 3.24 -3.49 12.64
CA ASP A 102 4.33 -4.44 12.43
C ASP A 102 4.20 -5.18 11.09
N GLN A 103 2.99 -5.65 10.75
CA GLN A 103 2.73 -6.30 9.47
C GLN A 103 3.02 -5.35 8.30
N HIS A 104 2.53 -4.12 8.37
CA HIS A 104 2.80 -3.12 7.33
C HIS A 104 4.28 -2.77 7.25
N GLY A 105 4.96 -2.58 8.38
CA GLY A 105 6.40 -2.31 8.44
C GLY A 105 7.23 -3.43 7.82
N PHE A 106 6.87 -4.69 8.08
CA PHE A 106 7.49 -5.86 7.45
C PHE A 106 7.29 -5.84 5.92
N LEU A 107 6.08 -5.55 5.43
CA LEU A 107 5.79 -5.48 3.99
C LEU A 107 6.64 -4.41 3.29
N ILE A 108 6.78 -3.22 3.88
CA ILE A 108 7.65 -2.17 3.32
C ILE A 108 9.10 -2.66 3.28
N GLN A 109 9.62 -3.22 4.36
CA GLN A 109 11.01 -3.68 4.41
C GLN A 109 11.31 -4.73 3.35
N GLN A 110 10.41 -5.71 3.17
CA GLN A 110 10.58 -6.73 2.13
C GLN A 110 10.49 -6.15 0.72
N PHE A 111 9.53 -5.24 0.48
CA PHE A 111 9.38 -4.58 -0.81
C PHE A 111 10.61 -3.73 -1.16
N THR A 112 11.16 -2.97 -0.21
CA THR A 112 12.37 -2.16 -0.41
C THR A 112 13.59 -3.04 -0.67
N ARG A 113 13.76 -4.16 0.05
CA ARG A 113 14.82 -5.14 -0.23
C ARG A 113 14.72 -5.68 -1.65
N MET A 114 13.52 -6.04 -2.08
CA MET A 114 13.27 -6.53 -3.43
C MET A 114 13.65 -5.48 -4.49
N LEU A 115 13.25 -4.22 -4.31
CA LEU A 115 13.60 -3.15 -5.25
C LEU A 115 15.12 -2.90 -5.33
N ALA A 116 15.84 -2.98 -4.22
CA ALA A 116 17.29 -2.82 -4.21
C ALA A 116 17.98 -3.91 -5.04
N LEU A 117 17.56 -5.17 -4.86
CA LEU A 117 18.09 -6.31 -5.63
C LEU A 117 17.93 -6.15 -7.15
N PHE A 118 16.87 -5.49 -7.61
CA PHE A 118 16.64 -5.21 -9.04
C PHE A 118 17.45 -4.02 -9.58
N ASN A 119 17.86 -3.08 -8.72
CA ASN A 119 18.66 -1.94 -9.14
C ASN A 119 20.17 -2.23 -9.14
N ASP A 120 20.60 -3.30 -8.45
CA ASP A 120 22.00 -3.73 -8.35
C ASP A 120 22.45 -4.66 -9.51
N THR A 121 21.62 -4.85 -10.55
CA THR A 121 21.90 -5.64 -11.76
C THR A 121 21.81 -4.81 -13.02
#